data_AF-A0AAV0IYR4-F1
#
_entry.id   AF-A0AAV0IYR4-F1
#
_cell.length_a   1.000
_cell.length_b   1.000
_cell.length_c   1.000
_cell.angle_alpha   90.00
_cell.angle_beta   90.00
_cell.angle_gamma   90.00
#
_symmetry.space_group_name_H-M   'P 1'
#
loop_
_entity.id
_entity.type
_entity.pdbx_description
1 polymer ?
#
loop_
_entity_poly.entity_id
_entity_poly.type
_entity_poly.pdbx_seq_one_letter_code
_entity_poly.pdbx_strand_id
1 'polypeptide(L)'
;MISVIAHELAEMSSNPLVNAWYAGDDPMNPTEIADLCLGIYGTGAGGGYVGQVMKDTWGDGYNVNGVKGRKFLVQWVWNPSRRRCFGPNAMD
;
A
#
# COMPACT_ATOMS: atom_id res chain seq x y z
N MET A 1 -10.54 -5.02 -1.75
CA MET A 1 -10.80 -5.71 -0.48
C MET A 1 -9.62 -6.51 0.03
N ILE A 2 -8.95 -7.37 -0.77
CA ILE A 2 -7.79 -8.15 -0.26
C ILE A 2 -6.64 -7.25 0.25
N SER A 3 -6.34 -6.13 -0.43
CA SER A 3 -5.31 -5.19 0.03
C SER A 3 -5.63 -4.58 1.39
N VAL A 4 -6.90 -4.25 1.64
CA VAL A 4 -7.36 -3.71 2.93
C VAL A 4 -7.23 -4.77 4.03
N ILE A 5 -7.62 -6.02 3.75
CA ILE A 5 -7.43 -7.10 4.75
C ILE A 5 -5.94 -7.28 5.08
N ALA A 6 -5.05 -7.20 4.08
CA ALA A 6 -3.61 -7.29 4.32
C ALA A 6 -3.07 -6.08 5.10
N HIS A 7 -3.63 -4.88 4.90
CA HIS A 7 -3.35 -3.68 5.68
C HIS A 7 -3.68 -3.91 7.16
N GLU A 8 -4.94 -4.23 7.46
CA GLU A 8 -5.41 -4.48 8.83
C GLU A 8 -4.67 -5.63 9.50
N LEU A 9 -4.35 -6.71 8.78
CA LEU A 9 -3.58 -7.84 9.32
C LEU A 9 -2.15 -7.44 9.68
N ALA A 10 -1.51 -6.56 8.90
CA ALA A 10 -0.18 -6.09 9.20
C ALA A 10 -0.18 -5.21 10.46
N GLU A 11 -1.16 -4.32 10.61
CA GLU A 11 -1.32 -3.46 11.79
C GLU A 11 -1.66 -4.27 13.03
N MET A 12 -2.61 -5.21 12.93
CA MET A 12 -2.94 -6.14 14.01
C MET A 12 -1.72 -6.98 14.43
N SER A 13 -0.81 -7.31 13.50
CA SER A 13 0.39 -8.08 13.82
C SER A 13 1.48 -7.23 14.49
N SER A 14 1.60 -5.94 14.14
CA SER A 14 2.59 -5.03 14.73
C SER A 14 2.12 -4.36 16.03
N ASN A 15 0.81 -4.22 16.21
CA ASN A 15 0.22 -3.44 17.29
C ASN A 15 -1.17 -3.95 17.74
N PRO A 16 -1.30 -5.22 18.14
CA PRO A 16 -2.60 -5.87 18.38
C PRO A 16 -3.44 -5.22 19.49
N LEU A 17 -2.83 -4.49 20.41
CA LEU A 17 -3.47 -3.91 21.59
C LEU A 17 -3.26 -2.39 21.68
N VAL A 18 -2.81 -1.75 20.60
CA VAL A 18 -2.55 -0.29 20.54
C VAL A 18 -1.54 0.16 21.62
N ASN A 19 -0.56 -0.69 21.93
CA ASN A 19 0.45 -0.45 22.96
C ASN A 19 1.83 -1.03 22.61
N ALA A 20 2.04 -1.42 21.35
CA ALA A 20 3.30 -1.95 20.86
C ALA A 20 3.95 -0.97 19.87
N TRP A 21 4.13 -1.36 18.61
CA TRP A 21 4.87 -0.54 17.66
C TRP A 21 3.95 0.38 16.85
N TYR A 22 4.34 1.66 16.76
CA TYR A 22 3.89 2.63 15.79
C TYR A 22 5.05 3.58 15.48
N ALA A 23 4.99 4.29 14.36
CA ALA A 23 6.00 5.26 13.96
C ALA A 23 5.74 6.63 14.59
N GLY A 24 6.78 7.20 15.20
CA GLY A 24 6.75 8.52 15.84
C GLY A 24 6.54 8.47 17.35
N ASP A 25 6.58 9.63 17.98
CA ASP A 25 6.50 9.76 19.45
C ASP A 25 5.10 10.18 19.93
N ASP A 26 4.19 10.54 19.01
CA ASP A 26 2.85 11.02 19.35
C ASP A 26 1.83 9.86 19.38
N PRO A 27 1.37 9.42 20.56
CA PRO A 27 0.40 8.34 20.68
C PRO A 27 -1.01 8.74 20.20
N MET A 28 -1.28 10.02 19.94
CA MET A 28 -2.58 10.48 19.41
C MET A 28 -2.71 10.27 17.90
N ASN A 29 -1.61 10.00 17.20
CA ASN A 29 -1.61 9.69 15.77
C ASN A 29 -0.61 8.54 15.47
N PRO A 30 -0.89 7.33 15.95
CA PRO A 30 0.01 6.20 15.81
C PRO A 30 0.04 5.78 14.34
N THR A 31 1.07 6.18 13.60
CA THR A 31 1.26 5.73 12.21
C THR A 31 1.72 4.29 12.23
N GLU A 32 0.90 3.35 11.80
CA GLU A 32 1.20 1.93 11.87
C GLU A 32 1.94 1.45 10.61
N ILE A 33 2.28 0.15 10.54
CA ILE A 33 3.23 -0.32 9.53
C ILE A 33 2.61 -0.30 8.13
N ALA A 34 1.30 -0.54 8.06
CA ALA A 34 0.57 -0.53 6.80
C ALA A 34 0.20 0.88 6.35
N ASP A 35 0.02 1.82 7.28
CA ASP A 35 -0.15 3.26 6.99
C ASP A 35 0.97 3.82 6.10
N LEU A 36 2.20 3.31 6.24
CA LEU A 36 3.32 3.69 5.38
C LEU A 36 3.10 3.36 3.89
N CYS A 37 2.16 2.47 3.58
CA CYS A 37 1.79 2.10 2.22
C CYS A 37 0.58 2.86 1.68
N LEU A 38 -0.03 3.75 2.48
CA LEU A 38 -1.09 4.61 2.01
C LEU A 38 -0.60 5.47 0.84
N GLY A 39 -1.36 5.46 -0.26
CA GLY A 39 -1.01 6.21 -1.47
C GLY A 39 0.08 5.58 -2.34
N ILE A 40 0.63 4.41 -1.96
CA ILE A 40 1.65 3.70 -2.74
C ILE A 40 0.98 2.74 -3.72
N TYR A 41 1.05 3.05 -5.02
CA TYR A 41 0.45 2.21 -6.08
C TYR A 41 1.45 1.79 -7.17
N GLY A 42 2.70 2.24 -7.09
CA GLY A 42 3.73 1.93 -8.06
C GLY A 42 5.12 2.28 -7.56
N THR A 43 6.14 1.85 -8.31
CA THR A 43 7.54 2.17 -8.02
C THR A 43 7.74 3.68 -7.91
N GLY A 44 8.45 4.11 -6.86
CA GLY A 44 8.75 5.52 -6.59
C GLY A 44 7.59 6.36 -6.05
N ALA A 45 6.44 5.76 -5.68
CA ALA A 45 5.34 6.48 -5.06
C ALA A 45 5.72 7.11 -3.71
N GLY A 46 5.05 8.20 -3.34
CA GLY A 46 5.25 8.93 -2.08
C GLY A 46 5.00 10.43 -2.22
N GLY A 47 4.72 11.13 -1.12
CA GLY A 47 4.57 12.59 -1.11
C GLY A 47 3.46 13.13 -2.02
N GLY A 48 2.40 12.36 -2.24
CA GLY A 48 1.30 12.70 -3.17
C GLY A 48 1.51 12.20 -4.61
N TYR A 49 2.69 11.67 -4.95
CA TYR A 49 2.92 10.99 -6.22
C TYR A 49 2.46 9.52 -6.13
N VAL A 50 1.56 9.12 -7.05
CA VAL A 50 0.96 7.78 -7.10
C VAL A 50 1.95 6.65 -7.41
N GLY A 51 3.14 7.01 -7.94
CA GLY A 51 4.14 6.09 -8.45
C GLY A 51 3.99 5.80 -9.94
N GLN A 52 4.87 4.95 -10.45
CA GLN A 52 4.83 4.52 -11.84
C GLN A 52 3.69 3.50 -12.05
N VAL A 53 2.60 3.95 -12.68
CA VAL A 53 1.41 3.15 -12.97
C VAL A 53 1.13 3.12 -14.48
N MET A 54 0.43 2.09 -14.95
CA MET A 54 -0.01 1.99 -16.34
C MET A 54 -1.15 2.98 -16.59
N LYS A 55 -1.35 3.36 -17.86
CA LYS A 55 -2.47 4.20 -18.30
C LYS A 55 -3.32 3.47 -19.31
N ASP A 56 -4.64 3.62 -19.21
CA ASP A 56 -5.55 3.09 -20.22
C ASP A 56 -5.72 4.04 -21.42
N THR A 57 -6.63 3.68 -22.33
CA THR A 57 -6.94 4.47 -23.53
C THR A 57 -7.57 5.83 -23.24
N TRP A 58 -8.21 5.99 -22.08
CA TRP A 58 -8.78 7.27 -21.63
C TRP A 58 -7.79 8.06 -20.75
N GLY A 59 -6.67 7.43 -20.38
CA GLY A 59 -5.60 8.03 -19.57
C GLY A 59 -5.69 7.70 -18.09
N ASP A 60 -6.65 6.86 -17.68
CA ASP A 60 -6.84 6.48 -16.28
C ASP A 60 -5.70 5.57 -15.80
N GLY A 61 -5.22 5.86 -14.59
CA GLY A 61 -4.12 5.13 -13.96
C GLY A 61 -4.57 3.80 -13.37
N TYR A 62 -3.80 2.73 -13.62
CA TYR A 62 -4.05 1.41 -13.03
C TYR A 62 -2.75 0.65 -12.81
N ASN A 63 -2.78 -0.31 -11.88
CA ASN A 63 -1.64 -1.18 -11.59
C ASN A 63 -1.99 -2.68 -11.59
N VAL A 64 -3.28 -3.03 -11.69
CA VAL A 64 -3.75 -4.41 -11.73
C VAL A 64 -4.72 -4.61 -12.89
N ASN A 65 -4.50 -5.68 -13.66
CA ASN A 65 -5.44 -6.19 -14.64
C ASN A 65 -6.37 -7.21 -13.98
N GLY A 66 -7.66 -6.92 -13.97
CA GLY A 66 -8.70 -7.81 -13.48
C GLY A 66 -9.39 -8.60 -14.58
N VAL A 67 -10.27 -9.51 -14.17
CA VAL A 67 -11.06 -10.33 -15.10
C VAL A 67 -12.01 -9.47 -15.94
N LYS A 68 -12.27 -9.93 -17.17
CA LYS A 68 -13.12 -9.26 -18.17
C LYS A 68 -12.64 -7.84 -18.54
N GLY A 69 -11.32 -7.65 -18.60
CA GLY A 69 -10.71 -6.39 -19.04
C GLY A 69 -10.82 -5.24 -18.04
N ARG A 70 -11.32 -5.48 -16.82
CA ARG A 70 -11.39 -4.46 -15.76
C ARG A 70 -9.98 -4.08 -15.32
N LYS A 71 -9.79 -2.79 -15.04
CA LYS A 71 -8.53 -2.24 -14.56
C LYS A 71 -8.74 -1.68 -13.17
N PHE A 72 -7.80 -1.91 -12.28
CA PHE A 72 -7.88 -1.49 -10.89
C PHE A 72 -6.60 -0.77 -10.48
N LEU A 73 -6.78 0.21 -9.61
CA LEU A 73 -5.70 0.83 -8.85
C LEU A 73 -5.78 0.29 -7.42
N VAL A 74 -4.82 -0.55 -7.05
CA VAL A 74 -4.81 -1.27 -5.78
C VAL A 74 -3.59 -0.85 -4.98
N GLN A 75 -3.80 -0.42 -3.74
CA GLN A 75 -2.73 -0.03 -2.85
C GLN A 75 -1.76 -1.21 -2.62
N TRP A 76 -0.47 -0.90 -2.63
CA TRP A 76 0.58 -1.85 -2.28
C TRP A 76 0.54 -2.18 -0.79
N VAL A 77 1.02 -3.36 -0.42
CA VAL A 77 1.00 -3.83 0.97
C VAL A 77 2.42 -3.93 1.51
N TRP A 78 2.57 -3.82 2.83
CA TRP A 78 3.87 -3.99 3.47
C TRP A 78 4.42 -5.40 3.23
N ASN A 79 5.63 -5.50 2.69
CA ASN A 79 6.34 -6.77 2.53
C ASN A 79 7.48 -6.84 3.55
N PRO A 80 7.39 -7.70 4.58
CA PRO A 80 8.40 -7.78 5.63
C PRO A 80 9.75 -8.30 5.13
N SER A 81 9.77 -9.16 4.10
CA SER A 81 10.99 -9.68 3.50
C SER A 81 11.76 -8.61 2.73
N ARG A 82 11.05 -7.68 2.08
CA ARG A 82 11.64 -6.56 1.34
C ARG A 82 11.80 -5.29 2.17
N ARG A 83 11.16 -5.23 3.34
CA ARG A 83 11.12 -4.07 4.24
C ARG A 83 10.63 -2.79 3.55
N ARG A 84 9.64 -2.94 2.67
CA ARG A 84 8.99 -1.86 1.93
C ARG A 84 7.61 -2.29 1.45
N CYS A 85 6.80 -1.31 1.08
CA CYS A 85 5.56 -1.55 0.35
C CYS A 85 5.88 -2.20 -1.00
N PHE A 86 5.12 -3.22 -1.36
CA PHE A 86 5.34 -3.99 -2.58
C PHE A 86 4.03 -4.38 -3.24
N GLY A 87 4.05 -4.47 -4.57
CA GLY A 87 2.84 -4.79 -5.31
C GLY A 87 3.08 -5.26 -6.75
N PRO A 88 1.98 -5.47 -7.50
CA PRO A 88 1.98 -6.29 -8.71
C PRO A 88 2.72 -5.72 -9.91
N ASN A 89 2.92 -4.40 -9.94
CA ASN A 89 3.62 -3.65 -10.99
C ASN A 89 5.00 -3.15 -10.53
N ALA A 90 5.55 -3.73 -9.46
CA ALA A 90 6.88 -3.36 -9.01
C ALA A 90 7.92 -3.70 -10.09
N MET A 91 8.86 -2.77 -10.28
CA MET A 91 9.93 -2.89 -11.29
C MET A 91 11.26 -3.29 -10.67
N ASP A 92 11.25 -3.65 -9.39
CA ASP A 92 12.39 -3.91 -8.53
C ASP A 92 12.06 -4.93 -7.41
#